data_AF-A0A7C1YVE1-F1
#
_entry.id   AF-A0A7C1YVE1-F1
#
_cell.length_a   1.000
_cell.length_b   1.000
_cell.length_c   1.000
_cell.angle_alpha   90.00
_cell.angle_beta   90.00
_cell.angle_gamma   90.00
#
_symmetry.space_group_name_H-M   'P 1'
#
loop_
_entity.id
_entity.type
_entity.pdbx_description
1 polymer ?
#
loop_
_entity_poly.entity_id
_entity_poly.type
_entity_poly.pdbx_seq_one_letter_code
_entity_poly.pdbx_strand_id
1 'polypeptide(L)'
;MKDKYTVIDGRPADYFAGQGKFPSNTRYGRVPGSINQPWADYLGKDKDGRIFINATMTPALLKKGMISKKEPLLLTCFGGTGAAITYVLFYNQGYRNMRFHDAGLRRWNARLLPLVRDPGPIPDKSKRGVLADYAGKGGILAEF
;
A
#
# COMPACT_ATOMS: atom_id res chain seq x y z
N MET A 1 -4.52 2.64 25.44
CA MET A 1 -3.35 3.01 24.62
C MET A 1 -3.78 2.94 23.16
N LYS A 2 -3.49 3.95 22.33
CA LYS A 2 -3.80 3.90 20.90
C LYS A 2 -2.69 3.12 20.19
N ASP A 3 -3.02 2.03 19.52
CA ASP A 3 -2.04 1.22 18.79
C ASP A 3 -1.45 2.02 17.63
N LYS A 4 -0.12 2.05 17.53
CA LYS A 4 0.60 2.63 16.38
C LYS A 4 0.74 1.55 15.32
N TYR A 5 0.18 1.77 14.13
CA TYR A 5 0.30 0.85 13.00
C TYR A 5 1.33 1.36 11.99
N THR A 6 2.08 0.44 11.40
CA THR A 6 2.80 0.72 10.16
C THR A 6 1.82 0.57 8.99
N VAL A 7 1.58 1.67 8.27
CA VAL A 7 0.59 1.70 7.19
C VAL A 7 1.24 1.33 5.87
N ILE A 8 0.74 0.26 5.24
CA ILE A 8 1.15 -0.20 3.91
C ILE A 8 0.06 0.18 2.91
N ASP A 9 0.41 1.02 1.93
CA ASP A 9 -0.49 1.47 0.89
C ASP A 9 -0.24 0.71 -0.41
N GLY A 10 -1.22 -0.10 -0.81
CA GLY A 10 -1.16 -0.97 -1.97
C GLY A 10 -1.41 -0.27 -3.31
N ARG A 11 -1.71 1.04 -3.34
CA ARG A 11 -2.02 1.73 -4.59
C ARG A 11 -0.80 1.79 -5.52
N PRO A 12 -0.99 1.94 -6.84
CA PRO A 12 0.13 2.17 -7.75
C PRO A 12 0.89 3.44 -7.37
N ALA A 13 2.20 3.45 -7.65
CA ALA A 13 3.14 4.44 -7.11
C ALA A 13 2.81 5.90 -7.49
N ASP A 14 2.24 6.14 -8.67
CA ASP A 14 1.82 7.47 -9.12
C ASP A 14 0.62 8.02 -8.32
N TYR A 15 -0.36 7.17 -8.00
CA TYR A 15 -1.47 7.55 -7.13
C TYR A 15 -1.05 7.71 -5.67
N PHE A 16 -0.10 6.90 -5.21
CA PHE A 16 0.51 7.04 -3.89
C PHE A 16 1.23 8.38 -3.75
N ALA A 17 2.12 8.72 -4.69
CA ALA A 17 2.86 9.98 -4.71
C ALA A 17 1.97 11.22 -4.89
N GLY A 18 0.69 11.06 -5.22
CA GLY A 18 -0.23 12.19 -5.46
C GLY A 18 0.01 12.88 -6.81
N GLN A 19 0.48 12.12 -7.79
CA GLN A 19 0.71 12.57 -9.17
C GLN A 19 -0.42 12.09 -10.08
N GLY A 20 -0.96 10.90 -9.80
CA GLY A 20 -2.23 10.42 -10.36
C GLY A 20 -3.42 10.75 -9.45
N LYS A 21 -4.58 11.05 -10.06
CA LYS A 21 -5.86 11.20 -9.36
C LYS A 21 -6.80 10.07 -9.76
N PHE A 22 -7.23 9.28 -8.78
CA PHE A 22 -8.25 8.27 -9.02
C PHE A 22 -9.58 8.97 -9.30
N PRO A 23 -10.33 8.63 -10.37
CA PRO A 23 -11.49 9.40 -10.81
C PRO A 23 -12.51 9.70 -9.71
N SER A 24 -12.76 8.73 -8.83
CA SER A 24 -13.74 8.84 -7.74
C SER A 24 -13.23 9.56 -6.48
N ASN A 25 -11.96 9.98 -6.45
CA ASN A 25 -11.38 10.69 -5.30
C ASN A 25 -11.39 12.20 -5.52
N THR A 26 -11.90 12.97 -4.57
CA THR A 26 -11.86 14.45 -4.60
C THR A 26 -10.47 15.00 -4.26
N ARG A 27 -9.74 14.32 -3.36
CA ARG A 27 -8.37 14.64 -2.93
C ARG A 27 -7.45 13.45 -3.20
N TYR A 28 -6.17 13.71 -3.44
CA TYR A 28 -5.20 12.68 -3.83
C TYR A 28 -3.80 12.99 -3.27
N GLY A 29 -2.98 11.93 -3.18
CA GLY A 29 -1.79 11.88 -2.32
C GLY A 29 -1.76 10.58 -1.52
N ARG A 30 -0.87 10.52 -0.54
CA ARG A 30 -0.75 9.42 0.43
C ARG A 30 -1.09 9.84 1.84
N VAL A 31 -1.46 8.84 2.63
CA VAL A 31 -1.49 8.95 4.09
C VAL A 31 -0.08 9.33 4.57
N PRO A 32 0.09 10.36 5.42
CA PRO A 32 1.40 10.74 5.93
C PRO A 32 2.10 9.56 6.61
N GLY A 33 3.37 9.30 6.29
CA GLY A 33 4.15 8.22 6.90
C GLY A 33 3.82 6.79 6.41
N SER A 34 2.87 6.61 5.48
CA SER A 34 2.65 5.29 4.88
C SER A 34 3.78 4.88 3.94
N ILE A 35 3.93 3.56 3.75
CA ILE A 35 4.91 2.93 2.86
C ILE A 35 4.17 2.35 1.65
N ASN A 36 4.67 2.57 0.43
CA ASN A 36 4.02 2.05 -0.76
C ASN A 36 4.44 0.60 -1.07
N GLN A 37 3.47 -0.26 -1.37
CA GLN A 37 3.72 -1.58 -1.94
C GLN A 37 2.62 -1.97 -2.94
N PRO A 38 2.74 -1.60 -4.22
CA PRO A 38 1.70 -1.83 -5.20
C PRO A 38 1.28 -3.31 -5.28
N TRP A 39 0.02 -3.62 -5.01
CA TRP A 39 -0.48 -5.01 -5.02
C TRP A 39 -0.45 -5.61 -6.44
N ALA A 40 -0.53 -4.76 -7.47
CA ALA A 40 -0.52 -5.18 -8.87
C ALA A 40 0.83 -5.78 -9.30
N ASP A 41 1.92 -5.45 -8.60
CA ASP A 41 3.26 -5.98 -8.89
C ASP A 41 3.34 -7.51 -8.74
N TYR A 42 2.39 -8.09 -7.99
CA TYR A 42 2.33 -9.51 -7.66
C TYR A 42 1.30 -10.26 -8.48
N LEU A 43 0.61 -9.60 -9.41
CA LEU A 43 -0.29 -10.31 -10.31
C LEU A 43 0.52 -11.00 -11.41
N GLY A 44 0.22 -12.27 -11.62
CA GLY A 44 0.61 -13.06 -12.78
C GLY A 44 -0.55 -13.23 -13.74
N LYS A 45 -0.23 -13.65 -14.96
CA LYS A 45 -1.19 -14.05 -15.99
C LYS A 45 -0.73 -15.40 -16.54
N ASP A 46 -1.61 -16.40 -16.56
CA ASP A 46 -1.28 -17.70 -17.15
C ASP A 46 -1.40 -17.68 -18.69
N LYS A 47 -1.10 -18.82 -19.33
CA LYS A 47 -1.16 -18.97 -20.79
C LYS A 47 -2.57 -18.74 -21.38
N ASP A 48 -3.62 -18.97 -20.58
CA ASP A 48 -5.02 -18.83 -20.98
C ASP A 48 -5.55 -17.43 -20.64
N GLY A 49 -4.69 -16.59 -20.05
CA GLY A 49 -4.97 -15.21 -19.71
C GLY A 49 -5.65 -14.99 -18.36
N ARG A 50 -5.76 -16.02 -17.52
CA ARG A 50 -6.31 -15.90 -16.18
C ARG A 50 -5.34 -15.17 -15.28
N ILE A 51 -5.86 -14.23 -14.49
CA ILE A 51 -5.07 -13.45 -13.54
C ILE A 51 -5.00 -14.21 -12.21
N PHE A 52 -3.81 -14.31 -11.65
CA PHE A 52 -3.58 -14.95 -10.36
C PHE A 52 -2.63 -14.11 -9.50
N ILE A 53 -2.67 -14.33 -8.18
CA ILE A 53 -1.70 -13.75 -7.26
C ILE A 53 -0.47 -14.64 -7.25
N ASN A 54 0.68 -14.12 -7.69
CA ASN A 54 1.95 -14.84 -7.63
C ASN A 54 2.51 -14.80 -6.20
N ALA A 55 2.02 -15.70 -5.36
CA ALA A 55 2.39 -15.83 -3.95
C ALA A 55 3.88 -16.13 -3.69
N THR A 56 4.62 -16.57 -4.70
CA THR A 56 6.06 -16.87 -4.59
C THR A 56 6.92 -15.60 -4.60
N MET A 57 6.38 -14.49 -5.11
CA MET A 57 7.10 -13.22 -5.14
C MET A 57 7.19 -12.62 -3.73
N THR A 58 8.41 -12.36 -3.27
CA THR A 58 8.64 -11.61 -2.02
C THR A 58 8.52 -10.10 -2.27
N PRO A 59 7.64 -9.39 -1.55
CA PRO A 59 7.55 -7.94 -1.61
C PRO A 59 8.88 -7.20 -1.42
N ALA A 60 9.06 -6.09 -2.14
CA ALA A 60 10.31 -5.34 -2.13
C ALA A 60 10.60 -4.75 -0.75
N LEU A 61 9.58 -4.26 -0.03
CA LEU A 61 9.76 -3.79 1.35
C LEU A 61 10.18 -4.90 2.32
N LEU A 62 9.75 -6.14 2.06
CA LEU A 62 10.15 -7.29 2.86
C LEU A 62 11.60 -7.66 2.57
N LYS A 63 12.00 -7.66 1.30
CA LYS A 63 13.41 -7.86 0.88
C LYS A 63 14.34 -6.82 1.51
N LYS A 64 13.89 -5.57 1.61
CA LYS A 64 14.65 -4.46 2.23
C LYS A 64 14.58 -4.43 3.76
N GLY A 65 13.86 -5.34 4.40
CA GLY A 65 13.73 -5.38 5.87
C GLY A 65 13.07 -4.12 6.46
N MET A 66 12.19 -3.46 5.71
CA MET A 66 11.56 -2.21 6.14
C MET A 66 10.51 -2.41 7.25
N ILE A 67 9.97 -3.63 7.35
CA ILE A 67 9.00 -4.03 8.38
C ILE A 67 9.35 -5.41 8.94
N SER A 68 8.79 -5.72 10.10
CA SER A 68 8.99 -6.92 10.90
C SER A 68 7.67 -7.68 11.10
N LYS A 69 7.75 -9.01 11.29
CA LYS A 69 6.55 -9.85 11.50
C LYS A 69 5.79 -9.56 12.80
N LYS A 70 6.43 -8.90 13.77
CA LYS A 70 5.88 -8.62 15.09
C LYS A 70 5.10 -7.30 15.13
N GLU A 71 5.49 -6.32 14.31
CA GLU A 71 4.85 -5.02 14.34
C GLU A 71 3.41 -5.09 13.78
N PRO A 72 2.48 -4.32 14.33
CA PRO A 72 1.12 -4.27 13.83
C PRO A 72 1.07 -3.49 12.50
N LEU A 73 0.59 -4.16 11.46
CA LEU A 73 0.44 -3.57 10.13
C LEU A 73 -1.01 -3.19 9.86
N LEU A 74 -1.19 -2.07 9.18
CA LEU A 74 -2.45 -1.73 8.56
C LEU A 74 -2.30 -1.59 7.05
N LEU A 75 -3.07 -2.37 6.31
CA LEU A 75 -3.05 -2.40 4.86
C LEU A 75 -4.17 -1.51 4.31
N THR A 76 -3.88 -0.69 3.31
CA THR A 76 -4.87 0.19 2.67
C THR A 76 -4.70 0.24 1.15
N CYS A 77 -5.72 0.70 0.44
CA CYS A 77 -5.71 0.95 -0.99
C CYS A 77 -6.73 2.08 -1.31
N PHE A 78 -7.38 2.09 -2.47
CA PHE A 78 -8.48 3.01 -2.76
C PHE A 78 -9.75 2.69 -1.93
N GLY A 79 -10.14 1.41 -1.90
CA GLY A 79 -11.33 0.91 -1.22
C GLY A 79 -11.27 -0.60 -0.97
N GLY A 80 -10.23 -1.06 -0.27
CA GLY A 80 -10.21 -2.41 0.31
C GLY A 80 -9.65 -3.52 -0.58
N THR A 81 -10.08 -3.65 -1.84
CA THR A 81 -9.73 -4.81 -2.69
C THR A 81 -8.22 -5.04 -2.82
N GLY A 82 -7.46 -3.99 -3.12
CA GLY A 82 -6.00 -4.10 -3.19
C GLY A 82 -5.34 -4.41 -1.85
N ALA A 83 -5.93 -3.95 -0.73
CA ALA A 83 -5.45 -4.24 0.61
C ALA A 83 -5.65 -5.72 0.98
N ALA A 84 -6.74 -6.35 0.50
CA ALA A 84 -6.96 -7.78 0.65
C ALA A 84 -5.93 -8.62 -0.13
N ILE A 85 -5.52 -8.18 -1.32
CA ILE A 85 -4.43 -8.83 -2.08
C ILE A 85 -3.12 -8.71 -1.31
N THR A 86 -2.77 -7.52 -0.82
CA THR A 86 -1.59 -7.32 0.04
C THR A 86 -1.62 -8.20 1.29
N TYR A 87 -2.80 -8.39 1.89
CA TYR A 87 -2.99 -9.26 3.06
C TYR A 87 -2.59 -10.70 2.74
N VAL A 88 -3.12 -11.27 1.65
CA VAL A 88 -2.80 -12.66 1.24
C VAL A 88 -1.30 -12.82 0.98
N LEU A 89 -0.69 -11.86 0.30
CA LEU A 89 0.76 -11.86 0.02
C LEU A 89 1.58 -11.89 1.30
N PHE A 90 1.28 -11.00 2.24
CA PHE A 90 2.04 -10.90 3.49
C PHE A 90 1.77 -12.09 4.41
N TYR A 91 0.54 -12.60 4.40
CA TYR A 91 0.17 -13.80 5.12
C TYR A 91 1.01 -15.00 4.66
N ASN A 92 1.22 -15.16 3.35
CA ASN A 92 2.09 -16.22 2.82
C ASN A 92 3.57 -16.04 3.21
N GLN A 93 4.01 -14.80 3.47
CA GLN A 93 5.35 -14.49 3.97
C GLN A 93 5.48 -14.65 5.50
N GLY A 94 4.42 -15.08 6.18
CA GLY A 94 4.40 -15.35 7.62
C GLY A 94 4.03 -14.16 8.49
N TYR A 95 3.49 -13.07 7.92
CA TYR A 95 2.93 -11.97 8.71
C TYR A 95 1.54 -12.36 9.22
N ARG A 96 1.24 -12.02 10.47
CA ARG A 96 -0.02 -12.36 11.14
C ARG A 96 -0.66 -11.18 11.86
N ASN A 97 0.14 -10.24 12.36
CA ASN A 97 -0.35 -9.04 13.04
C ASN A 97 -0.77 -7.96 12.04
N MET A 98 -1.84 -8.24 11.29
CA MET A 98 -2.31 -7.36 10.21
C MET A 98 -3.79 -7.06 10.36
N ARG A 99 -4.15 -5.83 9.99
CA ARG A 99 -5.51 -5.36 9.75
C ARG A 99 -5.54 -4.73 8.36
N PHE A 100 -6.69 -4.64 7.72
CA PHE A 100 -6.82 -3.85 6.50
C PHE A 100 -8.01 -2.91 6.59
N HIS A 101 -7.86 -1.73 6.00
CA HIS A 101 -8.90 -0.73 5.95
C HIS A 101 -9.75 -0.93 4.70
N ASP A 102 -10.92 -1.54 4.86
CA ASP A 102 -11.83 -1.86 3.75
C ASP A 102 -12.31 -0.61 3.00
N ALA A 103 -12.58 0.48 3.72
CA ALA A 103 -12.98 1.73 3.07
C ALA A 103 -11.81 2.54 2.48
N GLY A 104 -10.55 2.10 2.69
CA GLY A 104 -9.34 2.64 2.09
C GLY A 104 -9.21 4.18 2.12
N LEU A 105 -8.59 4.73 1.06
CA LEU A 105 -8.46 6.17 0.89
C LEU A 105 -9.81 6.88 0.70
N ARG A 106 -10.87 6.17 0.30
CA ARG A 106 -12.22 6.75 0.16
C ARG A 106 -12.72 7.29 1.50
N ARG A 107 -12.63 6.52 2.60
CA ARG A 107 -13.02 7.02 3.93
C ARG A 107 -12.06 8.08 4.44
N TRP A 108 -10.76 7.93 4.19
CA TRP A 108 -9.75 8.94 4.53
C TRP A 108 -10.09 10.31 3.92
N ASN A 109 -10.47 10.31 2.63
CA ASN A 109 -10.91 11.50 1.92
C ASN A 109 -12.23 12.05 2.47
N ALA A 110 -13.21 11.19 2.75
CA ALA A 110 -14.50 11.60 3.32
C ALA A 110 -14.36 12.28 4.69
N ARG A 111 -13.36 11.89 5.48
CA ARG A 111 -13.05 12.48 6.79
C ARG A 111 -12.12 13.71 6.71
N LEU A 112 -11.77 14.15 5.49
CA LEU A 112 -10.86 15.29 5.25
C LEU A 112 -9.50 15.16 5.96
N LEU A 113 -9.02 13.92 6.16
CA LEU A 113 -7.77 13.68 6.87
C LEU A 113 -6.55 14.13 6.04
N PRO A 114 -5.40 14.43 6.69
CA PRO A 114 -4.22 14.94 6.01
C PRO A 114 -3.70 14.02 4.90
N LEU A 115 -3.20 14.62 3.81
CA LEU A 115 -2.56 13.89 2.71
C LEU A 115 -1.23 14.57 2.37
N VAL A 116 -0.24 13.76 2.00
CA VAL A 116 1.05 14.22 1.48
C VAL A 116 1.10 13.97 -0.02
N ARG A 117 1.69 14.92 -0.76
CA ARG A 117 2.05 14.75 -2.17
C ARG A 117 3.57 14.82 -2.25
N ASP A 118 4.16 13.95 -3.05
CA ASP A 118 5.61 13.91 -3.25
C ASP A 118 5.89 14.46 -4.66
N PRO A 119 6.25 15.76 -4.79
CA PRO A 119 6.58 16.37 -6.07
C PRO A 119 7.98 15.91 -6.51
N GLY A 120 8.04 14.73 -7.12
CA GLY A 120 9.24 14.16 -7.73
C GLY A 120 8.92 13.58 -9.11
N PRO A 121 9.91 13.10 -9.88
CA PRO A 121 9.65 12.41 -11.14
C PRO A 121 8.74 11.20 -10.92
N ILE A 122 7.82 10.95 -11.86
CA ILE A 122 6.90 9.81 -11.80
C ILE A 122 7.73 8.52 -11.76
N PRO A 123 7.55 7.64 -10.75
CA PRO A 123 8.17 6.33 -10.76
C PRO A 123 7.77 5.60 -12.04
N ASP A 124 8.75 5.10 -12.79
CA ASP A 124 8.53 4.41 -14.06
C ASP A 124 7.52 3.26 -13.86
N LYS A 125 6.33 3.41 -14.47
CA LYS A 125 5.21 2.46 -14.36
C LYS A 125 5.55 1.07 -14.89
N SER A 126 6.60 0.94 -15.71
CA SER A 126 7.06 -0.35 -16.24
C SER A 126 7.88 -1.16 -15.23
N LYS A 127 8.41 -0.52 -14.18
CA LYS A 127 9.30 -1.16 -13.20
C LYS A 127 8.51 -1.65 -11.98
N ARG A 128 8.22 -2.95 -11.95
CA ARG A 128 7.66 -3.62 -10.76
C ARG A 128 8.64 -3.57 -9.59
N GLY A 129 8.14 -3.42 -8.37
CA GLY A 129 8.95 -3.46 -7.15
C GLY A 129 9.79 -2.20 -6.91
N VAL A 130 9.60 -1.13 -7.71
CA VAL A 130 10.12 0.19 -7.36
C VAL A 130 9.29 0.72 -6.20
N LEU A 131 9.88 0.70 -5.02
CA LEU A 131 9.32 1.40 -3.88
C LEU A 131 9.48 2.89 -4.12
N ALA A 132 8.36 3.58 -4.13
CA ALA A 132 8.31 5.00 -3.83
C ALA A 132 8.81 5.20 -2.38
N ASP A 133 10.13 5.31 -2.20
CA ASP A 133 10.79 5.46 -0.90
C ASP A 133 10.67 6.92 -0.42
N TYR A 134 9.46 7.29 -0.01
CA TYR A 134 9.13 8.63 0.48
C TYR A 134 8.96 8.66 2.02
N ALA A 135 9.44 7.65 2.74
CA ALA A 135 9.22 7.52 4.18
C ALA A 135 10.48 7.08 4.94
N GLY A 136 11.03 8.01 5.74
CA GLY A 136 11.70 7.64 6.99
C GLY A 136 10.70 6.94 7.91
N LYS A 137 11.17 5.94 8.67
CA LYS A 137 10.37 5.11 9.58
C LYS A 137 9.50 5.98 10.49
N GLY A 138 8.21 6.10 10.19
CA GLY A 138 7.26 6.87 10.98
C GLY A 138 5.95 6.11 11.06
N GLY A 139 5.82 5.23 12.04
CA GLY A 139 4.52 4.62 12.36
C GLY A 139 3.51 5.72 12.68
N ILE A 140 2.30 5.59 12.15
CA ILE A 140 1.28 6.64 12.24
C ILE A 140 0.21 6.19 13.23
N LEU A 141 -0.21 7.12 14.10
CA LEU A 141 -1.48 7.00 14.79
C LEU A 141 -2.56 7.38 13.78
N ALA A 142 -3.21 6.38 13.17
CA ALA A 142 -4.35 6.67 12.33
C ALA A 142 -5.59 5.97 12.84
N GLU A 143 -6.64 6.78 12.98
CA GLU A 143 -7.99 6.37 13.34
C GLU A 143 -8.74 6.06 12.04
N PHE A 144 -8.65 4.80 11.61
CA PHE A 144 -9.38 4.29 10.44
C PHE A 144 -10.81 3.86 10.79
#